data_AF-A0A0M9BP34-F1
#
_entry.id   AF-A0A0M9BP34-F1
#
_cell.length_a   1.000
_cell.length_b   1.000
_cell.length_c   1.000
_cell.angle_alpha   90.00
_cell.angle_beta   90.00
_cell.angle_gamma   90.00
#
_symmetry.space_group_name_H-M   'P 1'
#
loop_
_entity.id
_entity.type
_entity.pdbx_description
1 polymer ?
#
loop_
_entity_poly.entity_id
_entity_poly.type
_entity_poly.pdbx_seq_one_letter_code
_entity_poly.pdbx_strand_id
1 'polypeptide(L)'
;MLALSSNPPQSSGKDQTEKHESGTATSEEDHAPLTQTNASSFHMTMEEFKNKFNGAVGKYRLNGLSITRLNMKDSSEQDTGAFEYVFNDKLRLVGTLNSDQKVQEVRLYGTGDVSEPTGGILLTAIATLVLTTNNEYTYNDAQDVIQDIGLLDRDVSQSEFDGTTVRNGLEYRFSIQDHDHSTFEITVAK
;
A
#
# COMPACT_ATOMS: atom_id res chain seq x y z
N MET A 1 -0.95 54.74 22.94
CA MET A 1 0.18 55.68 22.77
C MET A 1 0.81 55.91 24.13
N LEU A 2 2.12 56.15 24.19
CA LEU A 2 2.92 56.50 25.39
C LEU A 2 3.02 55.36 26.45
N ALA A 3 4.15 55.13 27.13
CA ALA A 3 5.48 55.76 27.06
C ALA A 3 6.63 54.74 27.24
N LEU A 4 7.87 55.16 26.95
CA LEU A 4 9.11 54.37 27.13
C LEU A 4 10.08 55.08 28.10
N SER A 5 10.74 54.30 28.97
CA SER A 5 12.01 54.60 29.68
C SER A 5 12.48 53.28 30.36
N SER A 6 13.73 52.78 30.36
CA SER A 6 15.10 53.36 30.42
C SER A 6 15.42 53.99 31.79
N ASN A 7 16.51 53.70 32.53
CA ASN A 7 17.66 52.76 32.46
C ASN A 7 18.37 52.74 33.88
N PRO A 8 19.58 52.17 34.20
CA PRO A 8 20.54 51.31 33.47
C PRO A 8 20.98 50.00 34.26
N PRO A 9 22.23 49.70 34.79
CA PRO A 9 22.77 48.30 34.83
C PRO A 9 23.48 47.86 36.17
N GLN A 10 24.45 46.91 36.08
CA GLN A 10 25.46 46.40 37.08
C GLN A 10 24.98 45.39 38.16
N SER A 11 25.79 44.42 38.65
CA SER A 11 27.07 43.81 38.19
C SER A 11 27.45 42.56 39.05
N SER A 12 28.31 41.66 38.55
CA SER A 12 28.95 40.51 39.25
C SER A 12 28.01 39.32 39.56
N GLY A 13 28.41 38.04 39.66
CA GLY A 13 29.68 37.28 39.59
C GLY A 13 29.41 35.87 40.18
N LYS A 14 30.09 34.77 39.88
CA LYS A 14 31.47 34.51 39.41
C LYS A 14 31.53 33.32 38.42
N ASP A 15 32.71 33.16 37.82
CA ASP A 15 33.21 31.97 37.13
C ASP A 15 33.59 30.83 38.11
N GLN A 16 33.35 29.58 37.72
CA GLN A 16 34.19 28.43 38.10
C GLN A 16 33.98 27.24 37.14
N THR A 17 35.09 26.69 36.63
CA THR A 17 35.12 25.47 35.81
C THR A 17 35.64 24.29 36.63
N GLU A 18 34.94 23.16 36.63
CA GLU A 18 35.49 21.85 37.01
C GLU A 18 35.22 20.79 35.93
N LYS A 19 35.97 19.68 36.00
CA LYS A 19 36.19 18.71 34.92
C LYS A 19 36.30 17.30 35.53
N HIS A 20 36.03 16.28 34.71
CA HIS A 20 36.15 14.82 34.92
C HIS A 20 34.84 14.12 35.35
N GLU A 21 34.62 12.83 35.07
CA GLU A 21 35.06 11.94 33.95
C GLU A 21 34.26 10.61 34.04
N SER A 22 34.09 9.91 32.92
CA SER A 22 33.72 8.48 32.76
C SER A 22 32.78 7.79 33.78
N GLY A 23 31.60 7.38 33.31
CA GLY A 23 30.71 6.46 34.00
C GLY A 23 29.99 5.54 33.01
N THR A 24 30.69 4.55 32.45
CA THR A 24 30.15 3.63 31.44
C THR A 24 29.05 2.74 32.03
N ALA A 25 27.85 2.82 31.46
CA ALA A 25 26.80 1.83 31.64
C ALA A 25 26.40 1.29 30.26
N THR A 26 26.93 0.12 29.91
CA THR A 26 26.60 -0.56 28.65
C THR A 26 25.18 -1.11 28.74
N SER A 27 24.26 -0.54 27.95
CA SER A 27 23.06 -1.26 27.50
C SER A 27 23.36 -1.84 26.14
N GLU A 28 23.64 -3.14 26.08
CA GLU A 28 23.51 -3.92 24.85
C GLU A 28 22.02 -4.06 24.54
N GLU A 29 21.45 -3.04 23.90
CA GLU A 29 20.25 -3.27 23.08
C GLU A 29 20.72 -4.10 21.89
N ASP A 30 20.46 -5.41 22.01
CA ASP A 30 20.74 -6.43 21.01
C ASP A 30 19.96 -6.11 19.73
N HIS A 31 20.56 -5.27 18.90
CA HIS A 31 20.24 -5.15 17.48
C HIS A 31 20.65 -6.44 16.77
N ALA A 32 19.92 -7.50 17.09
CA ALA A 32 19.85 -8.71 16.30
C ALA A 32 19.69 -8.28 14.84
N PRO A 33 20.53 -8.76 13.90
CA PRO A 33 20.40 -8.41 12.50
C PRO A 33 18.96 -8.68 12.08
N LEU A 34 18.30 -7.70 11.44
CA LEU A 34 16.98 -7.90 10.86
C LEU A 34 17.10 -9.04 9.85
N THR A 35 16.76 -10.25 10.27
CA THR A 35 17.01 -11.47 9.51
C THR A 35 16.28 -11.31 8.19
N GLN A 36 17.02 -11.31 7.08
CA GLN A 36 16.51 -10.97 5.75
C GLN A 36 15.60 -12.09 5.25
N THR A 37 14.38 -12.12 5.77
CA THR A 37 13.49 -13.28 5.80
C THR A 37 12.71 -13.35 4.50
N ASN A 38 13.37 -13.85 3.45
CA ASN A 38 12.78 -14.34 2.19
C ASN A 38 11.61 -13.46 1.69
N ALA A 39 11.90 -12.20 1.37
CA ALA A 39 10.92 -11.21 0.94
C ALA A 39 10.21 -11.65 -0.37
N SER A 40 9.03 -12.28 -0.24
CA SER A 40 8.28 -12.86 -1.38
C SER A 40 6.81 -13.20 -1.06
N SER A 41 6.19 -12.61 -0.03
CA SER A 41 4.74 -12.74 0.22
C SER A 41 4.16 -11.59 1.03
N PHE A 42 2.84 -11.37 0.97
CA PHE A 42 2.11 -10.48 1.89
C PHE A 42 1.86 -11.11 3.27
N HIS A 43 2.54 -12.22 3.60
CA HIS A 43 2.46 -12.99 4.85
C HIS A 43 1.05 -13.48 5.28
N MET A 44 0.03 -13.34 4.43
CA MET A 44 -1.37 -13.72 4.69
C MET A 44 -1.85 -14.85 3.78
N THR A 45 -2.76 -15.72 4.24
CA THR A 45 -3.43 -16.73 3.41
C THR A 45 -4.52 -16.11 2.53
N MET A 46 -5.08 -16.88 1.59
CA MET A 46 -6.27 -16.48 0.83
C MET A 46 -7.46 -16.10 1.73
N GLU A 47 -7.67 -16.80 2.86
CA GLU A 47 -8.77 -16.47 3.78
C GLU A 47 -8.49 -15.18 4.56
N GLU A 48 -7.26 -14.99 5.05
CA GLU A 48 -6.84 -13.75 5.71
C GLU A 48 -6.97 -12.55 4.76
N PHE A 49 -6.56 -12.72 3.49
CA PHE A 49 -6.73 -11.74 2.42
C PHE A 49 -8.21 -11.41 2.18
N LYS A 50 -9.06 -12.42 1.97
CA LYS A 50 -10.51 -12.27 1.78
C LYS A 50 -11.16 -11.50 2.93
N ASN A 51 -10.80 -11.83 4.16
CA ASN A 51 -11.38 -11.23 5.35
C ASN A 51 -10.90 -9.78 5.53
N LYS A 52 -9.62 -9.47 5.26
CA LYS A 52 -9.09 -8.09 5.21
C LYS A 52 -9.78 -7.25 4.13
N PHE A 53 -9.94 -7.79 2.90
CA PHE A 53 -10.57 -7.08 1.78
C PHE A 53 -12.02 -6.71 2.10
N ASN A 54 -12.83 -7.68 2.56
CA ASN A 54 -14.21 -7.41 2.96
C ASN A 54 -14.29 -6.46 4.18
N GLY A 55 -13.31 -6.53 5.10
CA GLY A 55 -13.14 -5.57 6.19
C GLY A 55 -12.89 -4.14 5.70
N ALA A 56 -12.02 -3.94 4.71
CA ALA A 56 -11.76 -2.65 4.08
C ALA A 56 -13.01 -2.11 3.35
N VAL A 57 -13.69 -2.95 2.57
CA VAL A 57 -14.96 -2.60 1.91
C VAL A 57 -16.00 -2.12 2.91
N GLY A 58 -16.19 -2.85 4.02
CA GLY A 58 -17.13 -2.47 5.08
C GLY A 58 -16.73 -1.19 5.81
N LYS A 59 -15.46 -1.09 6.24
CA LYS A 59 -14.90 0.06 7.00
C LYS A 59 -15.04 1.38 6.23
N TYR A 60 -14.72 1.37 4.94
CA TYR A 60 -14.74 2.57 4.10
C TYR A 60 -16.02 2.69 3.25
N ARG A 61 -17.00 1.80 3.44
CA ARG A 61 -18.34 1.79 2.80
C ARG A 61 -18.28 1.73 1.27
N LEU A 62 -17.35 0.93 0.74
CA LEU A 62 -17.01 0.80 -0.69
C LEU A 62 -18.00 -0.12 -1.43
N ASN A 63 -19.30 0.15 -1.27
CA ASN A 63 -20.40 -0.78 -1.52
C ASN A 63 -20.53 -1.29 -2.98
N GLY A 64 -19.84 -0.67 -3.93
CA GLY A 64 -19.84 -1.07 -5.34
C GLY A 64 -19.14 -2.41 -5.63
N LEU A 65 -18.31 -2.94 -4.71
CA LEU A 65 -17.50 -4.13 -5.00
C LEU A 65 -18.19 -5.47 -4.73
N SER A 66 -19.19 -5.53 -3.83
CA SER A 66 -20.15 -6.65 -3.66
C SER A 66 -19.62 -8.07 -3.98
N ILE A 67 -18.55 -8.53 -3.30
CA ILE A 67 -17.99 -9.88 -3.49
C ILE A 67 -19.02 -10.94 -3.06
N THR A 68 -19.70 -11.53 -4.04
CA THR A 68 -20.75 -12.54 -3.79
C THR A 68 -20.32 -13.96 -4.12
N ARG A 69 -19.23 -14.16 -4.89
CA ARG A 69 -18.70 -15.48 -5.25
C ARG A 69 -17.17 -15.50 -5.25
N LEU A 70 -16.60 -16.50 -4.58
CA LEU A 70 -15.25 -16.98 -4.79
C LEU A 70 -15.34 -18.09 -5.84
N ASN A 71 -14.53 -18.05 -6.90
CA ASN A 71 -14.52 -19.10 -7.92
C ASN A 71 -13.13 -19.76 -7.94
N MET A 72 -12.90 -20.69 -7.01
CA MET A 72 -11.68 -21.49 -7.01
C MET A 72 -11.72 -22.43 -8.22
N LYS A 73 -10.84 -22.20 -9.19
CA LYS A 73 -10.46 -23.21 -10.18
C LYS A 73 -9.42 -24.08 -9.52
N ASP A 74 -9.78 -25.30 -9.16
CA ASP A 74 -8.79 -26.33 -8.84
C ASP A 74 -7.90 -26.50 -10.08
N SER A 75 -6.60 -26.22 -9.95
CA SER A 75 -5.66 -26.18 -11.06
C SER A 75 -5.22 -27.59 -11.47
N SER A 76 -6.14 -28.36 -12.04
CA SER A 76 -5.90 -29.74 -12.49
C SER A 76 -5.01 -29.81 -13.74
N GLU A 77 -3.74 -29.42 -13.61
CA GLU A 77 -2.59 -29.94 -14.37
C GLU A 77 -1.21 -29.45 -13.87
N GLN A 78 -1.14 -28.50 -12.92
CA GLN A 78 0.12 -28.06 -12.26
C GLN A 78 -0.14 -27.47 -10.85
N ASP A 79 0.91 -27.38 -10.01
CA ASP A 79 0.91 -26.85 -8.64
C ASP A 79 0.69 -25.31 -8.55
N THR A 80 -0.17 -24.74 -9.41
CA THR A 80 -0.42 -23.30 -9.47
C THR A 80 -1.38 -22.86 -8.36
N GLY A 81 -0.83 -22.68 -7.16
CA GLY A 81 -1.49 -21.99 -6.07
C GLY A 81 -1.95 -20.60 -6.51
N ALA A 82 -3.24 -20.46 -6.84
CA ALA A 82 -3.83 -19.23 -7.34
C ALA A 82 -5.33 -19.18 -7.01
N PHE A 83 -5.92 -17.98 -7.03
CA PHE A 83 -7.33 -17.76 -6.74
C PHE A 83 -7.92 -16.65 -7.61
N GLU A 84 -9.23 -16.73 -7.90
CA GLU A 84 -9.97 -15.76 -8.71
C GLU A 84 -11.25 -15.28 -7.99
N TYR A 85 -11.44 -13.96 -7.97
CA TYR A 85 -12.68 -13.29 -7.57
C TYR A 85 -13.20 -12.48 -8.75
N VAL A 86 -14.41 -12.77 -9.22
CA VAL A 86 -15.10 -11.94 -10.22
C VAL A 86 -16.09 -11.04 -9.49
N PHE A 87 -15.91 -9.73 -9.58
CA PHE A 87 -16.81 -8.75 -8.97
C PHE A 87 -17.99 -8.44 -9.90
N ASN A 88 -17.73 -8.32 -11.20
CA ASN A 88 -18.69 -8.17 -12.29
C ASN A 88 -18.01 -8.44 -13.65
N ASP A 89 -18.76 -8.39 -14.75
CA ASP A 89 -18.27 -8.68 -16.11
C ASP A 89 -17.11 -7.77 -16.57
N LYS A 90 -16.94 -6.59 -15.95
CA LYS A 90 -15.86 -5.62 -16.21
C LYS A 90 -14.74 -5.63 -15.16
N LEU A 91 -14.80 -6.44 -14.10
CA LEU A 91 -13.78 -6.43 -13.03
C LEU A 91 -13.59 -7.80 -12.37
N ARG A 92 -12.34 -8.28 -12.38
CA ARG A 92 -11.90 -9.47 -11.63
C ARG A 92 -10.57 -9.22 -10.90
N LEU A 93 -10.34 -9.94 -9.81
CA LEU A 93 -9.04 -10.07 -9.15
C LEU A 93 -8.54 -11.49 -9.32
N VAL A 94 -7.26 -11.63 -9.66
CA VAL A 94 -6.50 -12.87 -9.56
C VAL A 94 -5.39 -12.66 -8.53
N GLY A 95 -5.05 -13.69 -7.76
CA GLY A 95 -3.84 -13.67 -6.93
C GLY A 95 -3.14 -15.02 -6.93
N THR A 96 -1.85 -15.01 -6.63
CA THR A 96 -1.00 -16.21 -6.54
C THR A 96 -0.61 -16.49 -5.09
N LEU A 97 -0.25 -17.73 -4.81
CA LEU A 97 0.24 -18.23 -3.53
C LEU A 97 1.67 -18.78 -3.70
N ASN A 98 2.51 -18.57 -2.70
CA ASN A 98 3.80 -19.25 -2.60
C ASN A 98 3.64 -20.71 -2.12
N SER A 99 4.77 -21.43 -1.98
CA SER A 99 4.84 -22.80 -1.41
C SER A 99 4.13 -22.97 -0.06
N ASP A 100 4.04 -21.90 0.72
CA ASP A 100 3.56 -21.88 2.09
C ASP A 100 2.06 -21.48 2.15
N GLN A 101 1.39 -21.45 0.98
CA GLN A 101 0.00 -21.02 0.79
C GLN A 101 -0.27 -19.57 1.23
N LYS A 102 0.76 -18.72 1.23
CA LYS A 102 0.68 -17.28 1.49
C LYS A 102 0.64 -16.50 0.19
N VAL A 103 -0.21 -15.47 0.13
CA VAL A 103 -0.42 -14.65 -1.07
C VAL A 103 0.87 -13.93 -1.46
N GLN A 104 1.24 -14.01 -2.74
CA GLN A 104 2.52 -13.52 -3.29
C GLN A 104 2.33 -12.34 -4.25
N GLU A 105 1.40 -12.48 -5.20
CA GLU A 105 0.98 -11.43 -6.15
C GLU A 105 -0.54 -11.25 -6.05
N VAL A 106 -1.02 -10.03 -6.22
CA VAL A 106 -2.45 -9.75 -6.46
C VAL A 106 -2.61 -8.77 -7.62
N ARG A 107 -3.51 -9.10 -8.55
CA ARG A 107 -3.70 -8.37 -9.80
C ARG A 107 -5.18 -8.21 -10.11
N LEU A 108 -5.65 -6.97 -10.19
CA LEU A 108 -6.96 -6.61 -10.74
C LEU A 108 -6.88 -6.49 -12.26
N TYR A 109 -7.87 -7.04 -12.95
CA TYR A 109 -8.13 -6.77 -14.36
C TYR A 109 -9.46 -6.03 -14.48
N GLY A 110 -9.43 -4.80 -14.99
CA GLY A 110 -10.60 -4.00 -15.34
C GLY A 110 -10.82 -3.98 -16.86
N THR A 111 -12.07 -3.75 -17.29
CA THR A 111 -12.39 -3.47 -18.70
C THR A 111 -13.24 -2.22 -18.88
N GLY A 112 -13.02 -1.51 -19.99
CA GLY A 112 -13.62 -0.22 -20.31
C GLY A 112 -12.87 0.98 -19.72
N ASP A 113 -13.21 2.15 -20.26
CA ASP A 113 -12.61 3.46 -19.98
C ASP A 113 -12.65 3.84 -18.48
N VAL A 114 -11.52 4.35 -17.96
CA VAL A 114 -11.38 4.74 -16.54
C VAL A 114 -11.99 6.11 -16.21
N SER A 115 -12.45 6.85 -17.21
CA SER A 115 -13.27 8.07 -17.07
C SER A 115 -14.78 7.79 -16.99
N GLU A 116 -15.24 6.58 -17.35
CA GLU A 116 -16.62 6.15 -17.11
C GLU A 116 -16.92 5.98 -15.60
N PRO A 117 -18.20 5.88 -15.20
CA PRO A 117 -18.59 5.35 -13.87
C PRO A 117 -17.95 3.99 -13.55
N THR A 118 -17.60 3.20 -14.57
CA THR A 118 -16.77 1.99 -14.49
C THR A 118 -15.43 2.23 -13.79
N GLY A 119 -14.71 3.29 -14.18
CA GLY A 119 -13.42 3.66 -13.58
C GLY A 119 -13.51 4.03 -12.11
N GLY A 120 -14.64 4.60 -11.67
CA GLY A 120 -14.92 4.80 -10.25
C GLY A 120 -14.94 3.49 -9.44
N ILE A 121 -15.42 2.39 -10.03
CA ILE A 121 -15.40 1.05 -9.43
C ILE A 121 -13.97 0.50 -9.43
N LEU A 122 -13.21 0.69 -10.51
CA LEU A 122 -11.82 0.26 -10.62
C LEU A 122 -10.91 0.97 -9.59
N LEU A 123 -10.96 2.30 -9.50
CA LEU A 123 -10.21 3.08 -8.50
C LEU A 123 -10.59 2.67 -7.07
N THR A 124 -11.87 2.37 -6.83
CA THR A 124 -12.35 1.82 -5.55
C THR A 124 -11.74 0.44 -5.26
N ALA A 125 -11.63 -0.43 -6.26
CA ALA A 125 -10.99 -1.75 -6.13
C ALA A 125 -9.48 -1.65 -5.89
N ILE A 126 -8.79 -0.75 -6.59
CA ILE A 126 -7.36 -0.45 -6.42
C ILE A 126 -7.09 0.02 -4.98
N ALA A 127 -7.82 1.04 -4.50
CA ALA A 127 -7.71 1.52 -3.13
C ALA A 127 -7.98 0.40 -2.11
N THR A 128 -9.01 -0.41 -2.33
CA THR A 128 -9.32 -1.57 -1.46
C THR A 128 -8.19 -2.58 -1.44
N LEU A 129 -7.54 -2.86 -2.58
CA LEU A 129 -6.45 -3.82 -2.66
C LEU A 129 -5.19 -3.32 -1.94
N VAL A 130 -4.84 -2.04 -2.12
CA VAL A 130 -3.76 -1.36 -1.39
C VAL A 130 -3.98 -1.40 0.13
N LEU A 131 -5.21 -1.17 0.59
CA LEU A 131 -5.64 -1.29 2.00
C LEU A 131 -5.68 -2.74 2.52
N THR A 132 -5.79 -3.72 1.61
CA THR A 132 -5.81 -5.15 1.97
C THR A 132 -4.40 -5.67 2.18
N THR A 133 -3.46 -5.27 1.31
CA THR A 133 -2.04 -5.65 1.41
C THR A 133 -1.31 -4.89 2.51
N ASN A 134 -1.69 -3.64 2.81
CA ASN A 134 -1.08 -2.80 3.84
C ASN A 134 -2.07 -2.53 4.98
N ASN A 135 -1.99 -3.31 6.07
CA ASN A 135 -2.90 -3.19 7.22
C ASN A 135 -2.75 -1.88 8.02
N GLU A 136 -1.64 -1.17 7.86
CA GLU A 136 -1.36 0.11 8.54
C GLU A 136 -1.92 1.31 7.77
N TYR A 137 -2.26 1.15 6.47
CA TYR A 137 -2.69 2.25 5.62
C TYR A 137 -4.11 2.75 5.97
N THR A 138 -4.23 4.08 5.99
CA THR A 138 -5.50 4.79 5.96
C THR A 138 -5.98 4.94 4.51
N TYR A 139 -7.20 5.45 4.34
CA TYR A 139 -7.71 5.77 3.01
C TYR A 139 -6.83 6.80 2.27
N ASN A 140 -6.18 7.73 3.00
CA ASN A 140 -5.30 8.72 2.41
C ASN A 140 -4.04 8.08 1.83
N ASP A 141 -3.40 7.15 2.55
CA ASP A 141 -2.20 6.45 2.05
C ASP A 141 -2.50 5.65 0.77
N ALA A 142 -3.73 5.14 0.64
CA ALA A 142 -4.21 4.47 -0.57
C ALA A 142 -4.50 5.46 -1.73
N GLN A 143 -4.94 6.69 -1.44
CA GLN A 143 -5.02 7.75 -2.45
C GLN A 143 -3.63 8.20 -2.90
N ASP A 144 -2.69 8.34 -1.96
CA ASP A 144 -1.31 8.71 -2.26
C ASP A 144 -0.61 7.66 -3.14
N VAL A 145 -0.84 6.35 -2.93
CA VAL A 145 -0.36 5.30 -3.85
C VAL A 145 -0.92 5.50 -5.27
N ILE A 146 -2.22 5.82 -5.41
CA ILE A 146 -2.86 6.04 -6.71
C ILE A 146 -2.31 7.31 -7.38
N GLN A 147 -1.97 8.34 -6.61
CA GLN A 147 -1.34 9.56 -7.11
C GLN A 147 0.13 9.36 -7.49
N ASP A 148 0.92 8.62 -6.70
CA ASP A 148 2.32 8.29 -6.98
C ASP A 148 2.49 7.45 -8.26
N ILE A 149 1.50 6.63 -8.60
CA ILE A 149 1.44 5.88 -9.87
C ILE A 149 1.29 6.83 -11.08
N GLY A 150 0.80 8.06 -10.86
CA GLY A 150 0.47 9.03 -11.91
C GLY A 150 -0.96 8.89 -12.46
N LEU A 151 -1.80 8.00 -11.90
CA LEU A 151 -3.14 7.69 -12.45
C LEU A 151 -4.16 8.84 -12.32
N LEU A 152 -3.84 9.88 -11.53
CA LEU A 152 -4.67 11.07 -11.36
C LEU A 152 -4.12 12.30 -12.10
N ASP A 153 -3.04 12.15 -12.87
CA ASP A 153 -2.41 13.26 -13.55
C ASP A 153 -3.23 13.72 -14.77
N ARG A 154 -3.16 15.03 -15.07
CA ARG A 154 -4.09 15.67 -16.02
C ARG A 154 -3.95 15.21 -17.47
N ASP A 155 -2.76 14.72 -17.81
CA ASP A 155 -2.37 14.37 -19.18
C ASP A 155 -2.24 12.84 -19.36
N VAL A 156 -2.88 12.05 -18.48
CA VAL A 156 -2.95 10.58 -18.59
C VAL A 156 -3.66 10.16 -19.88
N SER A 157 -2.91 9.48 -20.74
CA SER A 157 -3.43 8.82 -21.94
C SER A 157 -4.38 7.68 -21.54
N GLN A 158 -5.64 7.78 -21.97
CA GLN A 158 -6.68 6.77 -21.71
C GLN A 158 -6.51 5.51 -22.57
N SER A 159 -5.67 5.57 -23.62
CA SER A 159 -5.42 4.46 -24.56
C SER A 159 -4.22 3.60 -24.19
N GLU A 160 -3.19 4.23 -23.63
CA GLU A 160 -1.87 3.65 -23.34
C GLU A 160 -1.33 4.32 -22.08
N PHE A 161 -1.07 3.55 -21.03
CA PHE A 161 -0.49 4.03 -19.77
C PHE A 161 0.30 2.88 -19.13
N ASP A 162 1.41 3.19 -18.48
CA ASP A 162 2.17 2.24 -17.66
C ASP A 162 2.90 3.02 -16.55
N GLY A 163 2.29 3.05 -15.36
CA GLY A 163 2.76 3.81 -14.20
C GLY A 163 3.07 2.87 -13.03
N THR A 164 4.11 3.18 -12.26
CA THR A 164 4.54 2.35 -11.12
C THR A 164 5.11 3.19 -9.98
N THR A 165 4.90 2.72 -8.75
CA THR A 165 5.53 3.25 -7.54
C THR A 165 5.90 2.12 -6.58
N VAL A 166 6.82 2.39 -5.65
CA VAL A 166 7.22 1.45 -4.59
C VAL A 166 7.01 2.13 -3.23
N ARG A 167 6.19 1.51 -2.37
CA ARG A 167 6.00 1.92 -0.96
C ARG A 167 5.95 0.70 -0.05
N ASN A 168 6.54 0.79 1.14
CA ASN A 168 6.56 -0.27 2.17
C ASN A 168 7.07 -1.64 1.68
N GLY A 169 7.99 -1.67 0.71
CA GLY A 169 8.53 -2.92 0.14
C GLY A 169 7.60 -3.61 -0.86
N LEU A 170 6.51 -2.97 -1.26
CA LEU A 170 5.60 -3.42 -2.30
C LEU A 170 5.73 -2.52 -3.54
N GLU A 171 5.78 -3.15 -4.71
CA GLU A 171 5.68 -2.49 -6.01
C GLU A 171 4.20 -2.48 -6.43
N TYR A 172 3.68 -1.30 -6.77
CA TYR A 172 2.33 -1.10 -7.27
C TYR A 172 2.44 -0.62 -8.72
N ARG A 173 1.74 -1.27 -9.64
CA ARG A 173 1.78 -0.93 -11.07
C ARG A 173 0.38 -0.85 -11.64
N PHE A 174 0.12 0.16 -12.48
CA PHE A 174 -1.10 0.26 -13.27
C PHE A 174 -0.75 0.40 -14.75
N SER A 175 -1.34 -0.43 -15.60
CA SER A 175 -1.18 -0.33 -17.06
C SER A 175 -2.52 -0.40 -17.79
N ILE A 176 -2.62 0.33 -18.90
CA ILE A 176 -3.71 0.22 -19.89
C ILE A 176 -3.14 -0.46 -21.14
N GLN A 177 -3.87 -1.46 -21.63
CA GLN A 177 -3.53 -2.32 -22.76
C GLN A 177 -4.73 -2.35 -23.71
N ASP A 178 -4.49 -2.36 -25.02
CA ASP A 178 -5.50 -2.51 -26.08
C ASP A 178 -6.73 -1.58 -25.94
N HIS A 179 -6.53 -0.35 -25.45
CA HIS A 179 -7.53 0.70 -25.16
C HIS A 179 -8.59 0.38 -24.08
N ASP A 180 -9.13 -0.85 -24.06
CA ASP A 180 -10.27 -1.26 -23.23
C ASP A 180 -9.88 -2.17 -22.05
N HIS A 181 -8.60 -2.50 -21.85
CA HIS A 181 -8.14 -3.38 -20.78
C HIS A 181 -7.19 -2.67 -19.82
N SER A 182 -7.49 -2.74 -18.53
CA SER A 182 -6.64 -2.18 -17.47
C SER A 182 -6.17 -3.27 -16.51
N THR A 183 -4.91 -3.16 -16.08
CA THR A 183 -4.30 -4.07 -15.10
C THR A 183 -3.73 -3.25 -13.95
N PHE A 184 -4.18 -3.51 -12.73
CA PHE A 184 -3.50 -3.07 -11.51
C PHE A 184 -2.84 -4.26 -10.83
N GLU A 185 -1.60 -4.11 -10.43
CA GLU A 185 -0.75 -5.18 -9.88
C GLU A 185 -0.09 -4.71 -8.59
N ILE A 186 -0.05 -5.59 -7.59
CA ILE A 186 0.81 -5.45 -6.41
C ILE A 186 1.70 -6.69 -6.32
N THR A 187 3.01 -6.47 -6.22
CA THR A 187 4.03 -7.50 -5.97
C THR A 187 4.96 -7.05 -4.83
N VAL A 188 5.79 -7.97 -4.33
CA VAL A 188 6.92 -7.59 -3.46
C VAL A 188 8.04 -6.98 -4.33
N ALA A 189 8.54 -5.81 -3.91
CA ALA A 189 9.62 -5.11 -4.61
C ALA A 189 10.93 -5.91 -4.59
N LYS A 190 11.79 -5.69 -5.60
CA LYS A 190 13.02 -6.45 -5.86
C LYS A 190 14.29 -5.73 -5.42
#